data_AF-A0A498PXH6-F1
#
_entry.id   AF-A0A498PXH6-F1
#
_cell.length_a   1.000
_cell.length_b   1.000
_cell.length_c   1.000
_cell.angle_alpha   90.00
_cell.angle_beta   90.00
_cell.angle_gamma   90.00
#
_symmetry.space_group_name_H-M   'P 1'
#
loop_
_entity.id
_entity.type
_entity.pdbx_description
1 polymer ?
#
loop_
_entity_poly.entity_id
_entity_poly.type
_entity_poly.pdbx_seq_one_letter_code
_entity_poly.pdbx_strand_id
1 'polypeptide(L)'
;MFGDGGAGGQGGAAVAGILGGLPGQGGNGGNANWFGSGGNGGQGGTGMTGTNGVNPPPSGTAGTGSTPATVTLTNSGTIGAHVILNGMSGGPGDPGVAGQTGGTGGTGGAISVINNAGGSITGIVDMNSGSGGTGGVAGAGGNGGAGGAGGAATVTNNGSITGAVNANGGAGGNGNTGSASGGDGGAGGMGGLGQTTGNGAAKGGAGGAGGAASVALGANGGNGGAGGLGGNGGHGGMFIGNGGAGGAGGTGGTGGIGATGFAGGDGGAGGQGLNDGTGTATGGNGGLGGVGGIGGTGGTGGSGGGGGNGGGAGFIGIGGAGGSGGIGGFGGVGGIGGAGGDGGFGGAGSTTSTAATFGGTGNNGALGGNGGIGGGGGAGGSSGGSGGAGGVIGWAGANGGTGAGGTGGNGGQGGAGGNGGNGGNASTGGTVGQGGNLALGGQGGTGGGAGGPGGNSGFTGNLGVPGSNGLPGIVV
;
A
#
# COMPACT_ATOMS: atom_id res chain seq x y z
N MET A 1 -26.82 -34.21 53.51
CA MET A 1 -25.88 -35.34 53.71
C MET A 1 -25.32 -35.83 52.38
N PHE A 2 -26.15 -36.03 51.35
CA PHE A 2 -25.71 -36.39 50.00
C PHE A 2 -25.85 -35.19 49.07
N GLY A 3 -24.87 -34.97 48.20
CA GLY A 3 -24.96 -33.96 47.14
C GLY A 3 -23.61 -33.69 46.49
N ASP A 4 -23.61 -33.67 45.16
CA ASP A 4 -22.45 -33.31 44.37
C ASP A 4 -22.28 -31.79 44.32
N GLY A 5 -21.04 -31.36 44.10
CA GLY A 5 -20.73 -29.97 43.87
C GLY A 5 -21.24 -29.48 42.52
N GLY A 6 -21.73 -28.24 42.47
CA GLY A 6 -22.13 -27.60 41.21
C GLY A 6 -20.93 -27.32 40.29
N ALA A 7 -21.14 -27.38 38.98
CA ALA A 7 -20.09 -27.00 38.03
C ALA A 7 -19.79 -25.50 38.10
N GLY A 8 -18.53 -25.15 37.90
CA GLY A 8 -18.07 -23.78 37.73
C GLY A 8 -18.56 -23.20 36.40
N GLY A 9 -18.92 -21.92 36.41
CA GLY A 9 -19.34 -21.20 35.21
C GLY A 9 -18.18 -20.95 34.23
N GLN A 10 -18.49 -20.78 32.94
CA GLN A 10 -17.48 -20.44 31.95
C GLN A 10 -16.99 -19.00 32.14
N GLY A 11 -15.70 -18.79 31.91
CA GLY A 11 -15.11 -17.46 31.84
C GLY A 11 -15.60 -16.71 30.60
N GLY A 12 -15.99 -15.44 30.77
CA GLY A 12 -16.44 -14.60 29.65
C GLY A 12 -15.32 -14.29 28.67
N ALA A 13 -15.64 -14.22 27.37
CA ALA A 13 -14.70 -13.74 26.36
C ALA A 13 -14.27 -12.29 26.64
N ALA A 14 -13.04 -11.95 26.27
CA ALA A 14 -12.56 -10.58 26.35
C ALA A 14 -13.36 -9.66 25.41
N VAL A 15 -13.71 -8.46 25.89
CA VAL A 15 -14.46 -7.45 25.13
C VAL A 15 -13.70 -6.13 25.15
N ALA A 16 -13.59 -5.49 23.98
CA ALA A 16 -12.91 -4.20 23.83
C ALA A 16 -13.51 -3.15 24.77
N GLY A 17 -12.65 -2.44 25.50
CA GLY A 17 -13.06 -1.36 26.42
C GLY A 17 -13.69 -1.81 27.74
N ILE A 18 -13.87 -3.11 27.99
CA ILE A 18 -14.41 -3.64 29.25
C ILE A 18 -13.28 -4.34 30.02
N LEU A 19 -13.06 -3.94 31.28
CA LEU A 19 -12.05 -4.54 32.18
C LEU A 19 -10.64 -4.62 31.56
N GLY A 20 -10.25 -3.62 30.76
CA GLY A 20 -8.96 -3.60 30.07
C GLY A 20 -8.78 -4.67 28.98
N GLY A 21 -9.87 -5.31 28.55
CA GLY A 21 -9.82 -6.37 27.54
C GLY A 21 -9.35 -7.73 28.04
N LEU A 22 -9.45 -7.96 29.36
CA LEU A 22 -9.09 -9.23 29.97
C LEU A 22 -10.24 -10.24 29.84
N PRO A 23 -9.96 -11.49 29.45
CA PRO A 23 -10.96 -12.54 29.50
C PRO A 23 -11.27 -12.93 30.95
N GLY A 24 -12.48 -13.43 31.17
CA GLY A 24 -12.91 -13.98 32.44
C GLY A 24 -12.18 -15.27 32.81
N GLN A 25 -11.92 -15.46 34.09
CA GLN A 25 -11.53 -16.75 34.64
C GLN A 25 -12.72 -17.71 34.60
N GLY A 26 -12.45 -19.00 34.38
CA GLY A 26 -13.43 -20.04 34.67
C GLY A 26 -13.79 -20.08 36.16
N GLY A 27 -15.07 -20.22 36.46
CA GLY A 27 -15.56 -20.37 37.81
C GLY A 27 -15.05 -21.67 38.45
N ASN A 28 -14.80 -21.65 39.75
CA ASN A 28 -14.44 -22.87 40.46
C ASN A 28 -15.66 -23.79 40.60
N GLY A 29 -15.43 -25.09 40.58
CA GLY A 29 -16.43 -26.09 40.93
C GLY A 29 -16.78 -26.04 42.42
N GLY A 30 -18.03 -26.32 42.74
CA GLY A 30 -18.51 -26.41 44.12
C GLY A 30 -17.98 -27.66 44.82
N ASN A 31 -17.87 -27.60 46.14
CA ASN A 31 -17.44 -28.74 46.96
C ASN A 31 -18.65 -29.58 47.37
N ALA A 32 -18.48 -30.90 47.45
CA ALA A 32 -19.41 -31.79 48.12
C ALA A 32 -19.15 -31.80 49.65
N ASN A 33 -20.16 -32.19 50.44
CA ASN A 33 -20.10 -32.07 51.90
C ASN A 33 -19.67 -33.38 52.60
N TRP A 34 -20.58 -34.33 52.84
CA TRP A 34 -20.25 -35.60 53.52
C TRP A 34 -20.05 -36.74 52.52
N PHE A 35 -20.96 -36.82 51.54
CA PHE A 35 -20.95 -37.76 50.44
C PHE A 35 -21.27 -37.02 49.14
N GLY A 36 -20.53 -37.33 48.07
CA GLY A 36 -20.73 -36.73 46.75
C GLY A 36 -19.41 -36.33 46.10
N SER A 37 -19.42 -36.12 44.80
CA SER A 37 -18.24 -35.67 44.05
C SER A 37 -18.17 -34.16 43.98
N GLY A 38 -16.97 -33.60 43.92
CA GLY A 38 -16.76 -32.19 43.65
C GLY A 38 -17.20 -31.82 42.24
N GLY A 39 -17.65 -30.58 42.07
CA GLY A 39 -18.03 -30.05 40.77
C GLY A 39 -16.82 -29.74 39.91
N ASN A 40 -16.96 -29.82 38.59
CA ASN A 40 -15.87 -29.45 37.68
C ASN A 40 -15.68 -27.92 37.64
N GLY A 41 -14.44 -27.46 37.50
CA GLY A 41 -14.14 -26.07 37.20
C GLY A 41 -14.55 -25.69 35.77
N GLY A 42 -14.88 -24.41 35.57
CA GLY A 42 -15.23 -23.86 34.27
C GLY A 42 -14.00 -23.54 33.42
N GLN A 43 -14.17 -23.48 32.11
CA GLN A 43 -13.15 -23.05 31.17
C GLN A 43 -12.85 -21.55 31.33
N GLY A 44 -11.60 -21.15 31.12
CA GLY A 44 -11.23 -19.74 30.97
C GLY A 44 -11.78 -19.11 29.67
N GLY A 45 -11.98 -17.80 29.68
CA GLY A 45 -12.50 -17.06 28.53
C GLY A 45 -11.49 -16.87 27.40
N THR A 46 -11.98 -16.60 26.20
CA THR A 46 -11.12 -16.35 25.03
C THR A 46 -10.51 -14.94 25.06
N GLY A 47 -9.22 -14.83 24.75
CA GLY A 47 -8.52 -13.55 24.64
C GLY A 47 -9.03 -12.68 23.49
N MET A 48 -8.74 -11.38 23.57
CA MET A 48 -9.21 -10.38 22.59
C MET A 48 -8.49 -10.50 21.26
N THR A 49 -9.21 -10.36 20.14
CA THR A 49 -8.56 -10.21 18.83
C THR A 49 -7.84 -8.87 18.73
N GLY A 50 -6.59 -8.91 18.26
CA GLY A 50 -5.81 -7.72 17.97
C GLY A 50 -6.44 -6.88 16.86
N THR A 51 -6.33 -5.57 16.98
CA THR A 51 -6.86 -4.62 15.99
C THR A 51 -6.12 -4.74 14.67
N ASN A 52 -6.81 -4.64 13.54
CA ASN A 52 -6.12 -4.54 12.25
C ASN A 52 -5.30 -3.24 12.16
N GLY A 53 -4.18 -3.31 11.47
CA GLY A 53 -3.42 -2.13 11.08
C GLY A 53 -4.24 -1.28 10.11
N VAL A 54 -4.20 0.03 10.30
CA VAL A 54 -4.87 1.00 9.42
C VAL A 54 -3.89 2.11 9.10
N ASN A 55 -3.65 2.35 7.81
CA ASN A 55 -2.92 3.53 7.37
C ASN A 55 -3.85 4.75 7.46
N PRO A 56 -3.45 5.82 8.14
CA PRO A 56 -4.27 7.02 8.22
C PRO A 56 -4.39 7.66 6.82
N PRO A 57 -5.60 8.06 6.39
CA PRO A 57 -5.74 8.81 5.15
C PRO A 57 -5.13 10.21 5.30
N PRO A 58 -4.58 10.80 4.22
CA PRO A 58 -4.13 12.18 4.25
C PRO A 58 -5.28 13.15 4.63
N SER A 59 -4.97 14.18 5.40
CA SER A 59 -5.90 15.18 5.93
C SER A 59 -6.15 16.37 4.99
N GLY A 60 -5.40 16.46 3.88
CA GLY A 60 -5.49 17.56 2.92
C GLY A 60 -4.32 17.55 1.92
N THR A 61 -4.23 18.58 1.08
CA THR A 61 -3.14 18.79 0.11
C THR A 61 -2.62 20.21 0.23
N ALA A 62 -1.30 20.38 0.25
CA ALA A 62 -0.68 21.71 0.31
C ALA A 62 -0.84 22.50 -1.01
N GLY A 63 -0.41 23.77 -0.99
CA GLY A 63 -0.59 24.70 -2.11
C GLY A 63 0.10 24.25 -3.40
N THR A 64 -0.55 24.52 -4.53
CA THR A 64 0.02 24.30 -5.86
C THR A 64 1.12 25.32 -6.14
N GLY A 65 2.20 24.87 -6.78
CA GLY A 65 3.28 25.73 -7.23
C GLY A 65 2.83 26.76 -8.26
N SER A 66 3.61 27.83 -8.43
CA SER A 66 3.25 28.93 -9.32
C SER A 66 3.22 28.51 -10.79
N THR A 67 2.23 29.03 -11.53
CA THR A 67 2.16 28.95 -13.00
C THR A 67 2.63 30.28 -13.60
N PRO A 68 3.73 30.30 -14.36
CA PRO A 68 4.18 31.50 -15.05
C PRO A 68 3.22 31.92 -16.17
N ALA A 69 3.21 33.21 -16.47
CA ALA A 69 2.44 33.75 -17.57
C ALA A 69 2.96 33.25 -18.93
N THR A 70 2.05 33.19 -19.90
CA THR A 70 2.38 32.86 -21.29
C THR A 70 3.26 33.95 -21.92
N VAL A 71 4.32 33.54 -22.60
CA VAL A 71 5.10 34.42 -23.47
C VAL A 71 4.41 34.50 -24.83
N THR A 72 3.94 35.68 -25.22
CA THR A 72 3.25 35.88 -26.50
C THR A 72 4.06 36.77 -27.43
N LEU A 73 4.31 36.29 -28.66
CA LEU A 73 4.87 37.08 -29.76
C LEU A 73 3.82 37.25 -30.84
N THR A 74 3.37 38.48 -31.06
CA THR A 74 2.46 38.83 -32.16
C THR A 74 3.23 39.51 -33.28
N ASN A 75 3.30 38.86 -34.45
CA ASN A 75 3.97 39.39 -35.64
C ASN A 75 2.96 39.96 -36.64
N SER A 76 3.19 41.20 -37.07
CA SER A 76 2.48 41.85 -38.19
C SER A 76 3.45 42.41 -39.23
N GLY A 77 4.74 42.07 -39.15
CA GLY A 77 5.81 42.55 -40.04
C GLY A 77 6.75 41.42 -40.45
N THR A 78 8.02 41.72 -40.73
CA THR A 78 9.00 40.69 -41.15
C THR A 78 9.94 40.33 -40.00
N ILE A 79 9.99 39.05 -39.63
CA ILE A 79 11.01 38.47 -38.74
C ILE A 79 12.03 37.75 -39.62
N GLY A 80 13.14 38.45 -39.93
CA GLY A 80 14.28 37.89 -40.65
C GLY A 80 15.44 37.44 -39.76
N ALA A 81 15.46 37.86 -38.50
CA ALA A 81 16.48 37.48 -37.52
C ALA A 81 16.13 36.14 -36.84
N HIS A 82 17.09 35.59 -36.10
CA HIS A 82 16.84 34.50 -35.17
C HIS A 82 16.22 35.04 -33.87
N VAL A 83 15.07 34.50 -33.49
CA VAL A 83 14.33 34.84 -32.27
C VAL A 83 14.26 33.62 -31.38
N ILE A 84 14.53 33.80 -30.09
CA ILE A 84 14.45 32.74 -29.08
C ILE A 84 13.46 33.18 -28.00
N LEU A 85 12.47 32.33 -27.75
CA LEU A 85 11.44 32.51 -26.74
C LEU A 85 11.61 31.39 -25.71
N ASN A 86 11.80 31.75 -24.45
CA ASN A 86 11.96 30.80 -23.35
C ASN A 86 10.83 30.99 -22.33
N GLY A 87 10.05 29.94 -22.11
CA GLY A 87 9.03 29.89 -21.07
C GLY A 87 9.68 29.64 -19.71
N MET A 88 9.13 30.27 -18.67
CA MET A 88 9.58 30.03 -17.30
C MET A 88 9.07 28.69 -16.79
N SER A 89 9.85 27.99 -15.97
CA SER A 89 9.39 26.76 -15.32
C SER A 89 8.30 27.03 -14.28
N GLY A 90 7.39 26.08 -14.11
CA GLY A 90 6.43 26.08 -13.01
C GLY A 90 7.13 25.97 -11.66
N GLY A 91 6.62 26.66 -10.64
CA GLY A 91 7.12 26.55 -9.28
C GLY A 91 6.89 25.15 -8.70
N PRO A 92 7.74 24.66 -7.79
CA PRO A 92 7.46 23.43 -7.07
C PRO A 92 6.18 23.56 -6.23
N GLY A 93 5.49 22.45 -5.98
CA GLY A 93 4.38 22.41 -5.03
C GLY A 93 4.87 22.65 -3.59
N ASP A 94 4.01 23.25 -2.77
CA ASP A 94 4.36 23.52 -1.38
C ASP A 94 4.53 22.21 -0.58
N PRO A 95 5.45 22.15 0.39
CA PRO A 95 5.53 21.01 1.29
C PRO A 95 4.25 20.83 2.10
N GLY A 96 3.82 19.58 2.28
CA GLY A 96 2.75 19.23 3.21
C GLY A 96 3.20 19.39 4.67
N VAL A 97 2.29 19.85 5.53
CA VAL A 97 2.44 19.69 6.99
C VAL A 97 1.96 18.30 7.43
N ALA A 98 2.13 17.91 8.70
CA ALA A 98 1.72 16.59 9.19
C ALA A 98 0.29 16.18 8.75
N GLY A 99 0.19 15.00 8.17
CA GLY A 99 -1.03 14.43 7.59
C GLY A 99 -1.36 14.92 6.18
N GLN A 100 -0.74 15.98 5.67
CA GLN A 100 -1.08 16.53 4.35
C GLN A 100 -0.20 15.96 3.23
N THR A 101 -0.84 15.72 2.10
CA THR A 101 -0.19 15.47 0.82
C THR A 101 0.59 16.72 0.39
N GLY A 102 1.77 16.51 -0.19
CA GLY A 102 2.53 17.60 -0.80
C GLY A 102 1.73 18.30 -1.91
N GLY A 103 1.98 19.59 -2.12
CA GLY A 103 1.29 20.37 -3.13
C GLY A 103 1.60 19.90 -4.55
N THR A 104 0.72 20.19 -5.51
CA THR A 104 1.01 19.89 -6.91
C THR A 104 2.04 20.88 -7.46
N GLY A 105 2.93 20.42 -8.34
CA GLY A 105 3.80 21.31 -9.08
C GLY A 105 3.01 22.27 -9.96
N GLY A 106 3.50 23.50 -10.10
CA GLY A 106 2.93 24.50 -11.00
C GLY A 106 3.12 24.11 -12.47
N THR A 107 2.23 24.58 -13.35
CA THR A 107 2.39 24.32 -14.78
C THR A 107 3.51 25.17 -15.37
N GLY A 108 4.26 24.63 -16.32
CA GLY A 108 5.27 25.37 -17.05
C GLY A 108 4.68 26.49 -17.89
N GLY A 109 5.44 27.59 -18.03
CA GLY A 109 5.06 28.75 -18.81
C GLY A 109 4.93 28.41 -20.29
N ALA A 110 3.76 28.70 -20.86
CA ALA A 110 3.49 28.47 -22.27
C ALA A 110 4.15 29.56 -23.15
N ILE A 111 4.32 29.23 -24.43
CA ILE A 111 4.73 30.16 -25.48
C ILE A 111 3.69 30.13 -26.58
N SER A 112 3.26 31.31 -27.03
CA SER A 112 2.34 31.48 -28.15
C SER A 112 2.93 32.45 -29.17
N VAL A 113 3.09 31.99 -30.40
CA VAL A 113 3.47 32.84 -31.54
C VAL A 113 2.25 33.02 -32.45
N ILE A 114 1.86 34.27 -32.68
CA ILE A 114 0.75 34.64 -33.55
C ILE A 114 1.32 35.40 -34.75
N ASN A 115 1.33 34.78 -35.92
CA ASN A 115 1.74 35.42 -37.17
C ASN A 115 0.50 35.90 -37.92
N ASN A 116 0.22 37.20 -37.90
CA ASN A 116 -0.97 37.79 -38.53
C ASN A 116 -0.85 37.77 -40.06
N ALA A 117 -1.95 38.09 -40.76
CA ALA A 117 -2.01 38.07 -42.23
C ALA A 117 -0.96 38.95 -42.94
N GLY A 118 -0.50 40.04 -42.32
CA GLY A 118 0.60 40.88 -42.83
C GLY A 118 2.00 40.44 -42.40
N GLY A 119 2.10 39.40 -41.57
CA GLY A 119 3.34 38.91 -41.00
C GLY A 119 4.08 37.93 -41.92
N SER A 120 5.40 38.03 -41.92
CA SER A 120 6.32 37.13 -42.63
C SER A 120 7.45 36.68 -41.70
N ILE A 121 7.63 35.36 -41.55
CA ILE A 121 8.78 34.78 -40.83
C ILE A 121 9.70 34.15 -41.86
N THR A 122 10.85 34.79 -42.09
CA THR A 122 11.90 34.32 -43.01
C THR A 122 13.13 33.82 -42.25
N GLY A 123 13.31 34.24 -41.00
CA GLY A 123 14.37 33.81 -40.08
C GLY A 123 14.01 32.54 -39.30
N ILE A 124 14.63 32.38 -38.12
CA ILE A 124 14.40 31.23 -37.23
C ILE A 124 13.66 31.72 -35.98
N VAL A 125 12.66 30.97 -35.52
CA VAL A 125 12.02 31.19 -34.22
C VAL A 125 12.09 29.89 -33.41
N ASP A 126 12.80 29.92 -32.28
CA ASP A 126 12.86 28.82 -31.33
C ASP A 126 11.95 29.11 -30.13
N MET A 127 10.99 28.24 -29.89
CA MET A 127 10.10 28.28 -28.72
C MET A 127 10.45 27.13 -27.78
N ASN A 128 10.98 27.46 -26.60
CA ASN A 128 11.29 26.50 -25.54
C ASN A 128 10.37 26.74 -24.35
N SER A 129 9.22 26.06 -24.31
CA SER A 129 8.25 26.25 -23.24
C SER A 129 8.77 25.71 -21.91
N GLY A 130 8.28 26.31 -20.82
CA GLY A 130 8.77 25.99 -19.48
C GLY A 130 8.38 24.58 -19.04
N SER A 131 9.22 23.92 -18.25
CA SER A 131 8.85 22.66 -17.61
C SER A 131 7.84 22.85 -16.48
N GLY A 132 7.06 21.83 -16.18
CA GLY A 132 6.25 21.78 -14.97
C GLY A 132 7.12 21.70 -13.71
N GLY A 133 6.60 22.23 -12.61
CA GLY A 133 7.24 22.17 -11.30
C GLY A 133 7.17 20.76 -10.71
N THR A 134 8.12 20.41 -9.85
CA THR A 134 8.05 19.15 -9.10
C THR A 134 6.93 19.19 -8.07
N GLY A 135 6.37 18.04 -7.73
CA GLY A 135 5.45 17.92 -6.61
C GLY A 135 6.11 18.28 -5.27
N GLY A 136 5.31 18.83 -4.37
CA GLY A 136 5.71 19.18 -3.01
C GLY A 136 6.06 17.94 -2.20
N VAL A 137 6.95 18.12 -1.22
CA VAL A 137 7.33 17.06 -0.29
C VAL A 137 6.12 16.70 0.58
N ALA A 138 5.92 15.41 0.81
CA ALA A 138 4.88 14.92 1.70
C ALA A 138 5.09 15.38 3.16
N GLY A 139 4.03 15.78 3.84
CA GLY A 139 4.05 15.92 5.29
C GLY A 139 4.08 14.56 5.97
N ALA A 140 4.41 14.49 7.28
CA ALA A 140 4.43 13.23 8.02
C ALA A 140 3.10 12.45 7.87
N GLY A 141 3.12 11.26 7.28
CA GLY A 141 1.95 10.42 7.04
C GLY A 141 1.10 10.82 5.82
N GLY A 142 1.55 11.80 5.04
CA GLY A 142 0.91 12.26 3.81
C GLY A 142 1.56 11.68 2.55
N ASN A 143 0.86 11.86 1.43
CA ASN A 143 1.33 11.42 0.12
C ASN A 143 2.29 12.44 -0.50
N GLY A 144 3.12 11.99 -1.44
CA GLY A 144 3.92 12.90 -2.25
C GLY A 144 3.06 13.76 -3.17
N GLY A 145 3.45 15.02 -3.38
CA GLY A 145 2.76 15.89 -4.33
C GLY A 145 2.93 15.43 -5.77
N ALA A 146 1.92 15.65 -6.61
CA ALA A 146 2.02 15.37 -8.04
C ALA A 146 2.86 16.44 -8.75
N GLY A 147 3.55 16.07 -9.83
CA GLY A 147 4.26 17.01 -10.68
C GLY A 147 3.32 17.87 -11.54
N GLY A 148 3.76 19.08 -11.87
CA GLY A 148 3.02 20.00 -12.74
C GLY A 148 3.16 19.65 -14.22
N ALA A 149 2.19 20.05 -15.05
CA ALA A 149 2.29 19.87 -16.49
C ALA A 149 3.35 20.79 -17.13
N GLY A 150 4.00 20.33 -18.19
CA GLY A 150 4.86 21.16 -19.02
C GLY A 150 4.09 22.19 -19.84
N GLY A 151 4.71 23.33 -20.11
CA GLY A 151 4.14 24.41 -20.91
C GLY A 151 4.02 24.03 -22.39
N ALA A 152 2.96 24.49 -23.05
CA ALA A 152 2.79 24.32 -24.48
C ALA A 152 3.58 25.37 -25.27
N ALA A 153 4.11 25.01 -26.44
CA ALA A 153 4.63 25.93 -27.46
C ALA A 153 3.67 25.86 -28.65
N THR A 154 2.99 26.95 -29.00
CA THR A 154 1.99 26.95 -30.07
C THR A 154 2.20 28.07 -31.08
N VAL A 155 1.88 27.78 -32.34
CA VAL A 155 1.92 28.75 -33.44
C VAL A 155 0.55 28.85 -34.09
N THR A 156 0.00 30.07 -34.13
CA THR A 156 -1.15 30.42 -34.96
C THR A 156 -0.65 31.23 -36.15
N ASN A 157 -0.78 30.70 -37.37
CA ASN A 157 -0.30 31.36 -38.58
C ASN A 157 -1.44 31.73 -39.53
N ASN A 158 -1.55 33.03 -39.83
CA ASN A 158 -2.39 33.61 -40.87
C ASN A 158 -1.58 34.32 -41.96
N GLY A 159 -0.26 34.42 -41.79
CA GLY A 159 0.68 35.05 -42.72
C GLY A 159 1.59 34.03 -43.42
N SER A 160 2.80 34.47 -43.80
CA SER A 160 3.80 33.62 -44.45
C SER A 160 4.86 33.14 -43.48
N ILE A 161 5.21 31.85 -43.54
CA ILE A 161 6.37 31.27 -42.87
C ILE A 161 7.19 30.56 -43.95
N THR A 162 8.38 31.10 -44.22
CA THR A 162 9.35 30.49 -45.14
C THR A 162 10.64 30.07 -44.41
N GLY A 163 10.89 30.68 -43.26
CA GLY A 163 11.92 30.28 -42.32
C GLY A 163 11.50 29.11 -41.42
N ALA A 164 12.30 28.83 -40.39
CA ALA A 164 12.08 27.72 -39.47
C ALA A 164 11.43 28.19 -38.17
N VAL A 165 10.40 27.48 -37.71
CA VAL A 165 9.77 27.72 -36.41
C VAL A 165 9.78 26.43 -35.62
N ASN A 166 10.65 26.34 -34.63
CA ASN A 166 10.83 25.17 -33.77
C ASN A 166 10.00 25.32 -32.50
N ALA A 167 9.11 24.38 -32.24
CA ALA A 167 8.19 24.38 -31.10
C ALA A 167 8.52 23.23 -30.15
N ASN A 168 9.10 23.54 -28.99
CA ASN A 168 9.44 22.56 -27.97
C ASN A 168 8.49 22.75 -26.77
N GLY A 169 7.60 21.78 -26.55
CA GLY A 169 6.81 21.69 -25.34
C GLY A 169 7.70 21.39 -24.12
N GLY A 170 7.34 21.97 -22.98
CA GLY A 170 8.09 21.79 -21.74
C GLY A 170 7.91 20.38 -21.16
N ALA A 171 8.90 19.87 -20.44
CA ALA A 171 8.74 18.60 -19.73
C ALA A 171 7.72 18.70 -18.58
N GLY A 172 7.03 17.63 -18.27
CA GLY A 172 6.25 17.51 -17.03
C GLY A 172 7.16 17.43 -15.82
N GLY A 173 6.71 17.97 -14.69
CA GLY A 173 7.42 17.88 -13.42
C GLY A 173 7.31 16.49 -12.80
N ASN A 174 8.29 16.09 -12.00
CA ASN A 174 8.22 14.81 -11.29
C ASN A 174 7.26 14.88 -10.11
N GLY A 175 6.56 13.79 -9.84
CA GLY A 175 5.89 13.57 -8.57
C GLY A 175 6.91 13.33 -7.45
N ASN A 176 6.52 13.62 -6.22
CA ASN A 176 7.37 13.45 -5.04
C ASN A 176 7.09 12.11 -4.35
N THR A 177 8.03 11.64 -3.52
CA THR A 177 7.83 10.41 -2.76
C THR A 177 6.84 10.61 -1.61
N GLY A 178 6.17 9.53 -1.20
CA GLY A 178 5.43 9.49 0.06
C GLY A 178 6.34 9.77 1.27
N SER A 179 5.74 10.16 2.39
CA SER A 179 6.49 10.53 3.59
C SER A 179 7.19 9.35 4.25
N ALA A 180 8.28 9.59 4.99
CA ALA A 180 8.99 8.55 5.76
C ALA A 180 8.12 7.85 6.82
N SER A 181 6.99 8.44 7.23
CA SER A 181 6.04 7.85 8.19
C SER A 181 4.76 7.30 7.54
N GLY A 182 4.77 7.11 6.22
CA GLY A 182 3.64 6.57 5.45
C GLY A 182 3.12 7.53 4.39
N GLY A 183 2.65 6.99 3.27
CA GLY A 183 2.07 7.75 2.17
C GLY A 183 2.42 7.17 0.79
N ASP A 184 1.51 7.40 -0.16
CA ASP A 184 1.69 7.05 -1.56
C ASP A 184 2.63 8.04 -2.26
N GLY A 185 3.20 7.62 -3.39
CA GLY A 185 3.94 8.50 -4.29
C GLY A 185 3.02 9.43 -5.09
N GLY A 186 3.49 10.62 -5.41
CA GLY A 186 2.78 11.56 -6.29
C GLY A 186 2.93 11.19 -7.76
N ALA A 187 1.91 11.42 -8.58
CA ALA A 187 2.00 11.19 -10.03
C ALA A 187 2.97 12.18 -10.70
N GLY A 188 3.58 11.77 -11.81
CA GLY A 188 4.33 12.65 -12.69
C GLY A 188 3.41 13.55 -13.52
N GLY A 189 3.88 14.76 -13.82
CA GLY A 189 3.17 15.71 -14.67
C GLY A 189 3.25 15.35 -16.15
N MET A 190 2.25 15.74 -16.93
CA MET A 190 2.28 15.52 -18.38
C MET A 190 3.28 16.46 -19.06
N GLY A 191 3.91 16.00 -20.13
CA GLY A 191 4.69 16.85 -21.02
C GLY A 191 3.82 17.81 -21.85
N GLY A 192 4.38 18.97 -22.17
CA GLY A 192 3.71 20.02 -22.92
C GLY A 192 3.64 19.74 -24.42
N LEU A 193 2.65 20.31 -25.09
CA LEU A 193 2.51 20.28 -26.55
C LEU A 193 3.60 21.11 -27.22
N GLY A 194 4.25 20.58 -28.25
CA GLY A 194 4.96 21.39 -29.23
C GLY A 194 4.16 21.43 -30.53
N GLN A 195 3.67 22.60 -30.92
CA GLN A 195 2.90 22.81 -32.15
C GLN A 195 3.52 23.91 -33.01
N THR A 196 3.75 23.63 -34.28
CA THR A 196 4.16 24.62 -35.29
C THR A 196 3.40 24.43 -36.59
N THR A 197 3.30 25.49 -37.38
CA THR A 197 2.78 25.47 -38.75
C THR A 197 3.85 25.89 -39.76
N GLY A 198 5.10 26.00 -39.32
CA GLY A 198 6.26 26.39 -40.13
C GLY A 198 7.12 25.22 -40.60
N ASN A 199 8.30 25.54 -41.14
CA ASN A 199 9.24 24.54 -41.70
C ASN A 199 10.19 23.94 -40.65
N GLY A 200 10.04 24.31 -39.36
CA GLY A 200 10.87 23.85 -38.25
C GLY A 200 10.33 22.59 -37.56
N ALA A 201 10.91 22.18 -36.43
CA ALA A 201 10.51 20.97 -35.71
C ALA A 201 9.45 21.23 -34.64
N ALA A 202 8.45 20.34 -34.53
CA ALA A 202 7.53 20.26 -33.40
C ALA A 202 7.97 19.13 -32.45
N LYS A 203 8.21 19.43 -31.17
CA LYS A 203 8.60 18.44 -30.17
C LYS A 203 7.71 18.56 -28.94
N GLY A 204 7.00 17.49 -28.60
CA GLY A 204 6.33 17.38 -27.31
C GLY A 204 7.34 17.20 -26.17
N GLY A 205 7.01 17.74 -25.00
CA GLY A 205 7.82 17.58 -23.81
C GLY A 205 7.73 16.17 -23.24
N ALA A 206 8.76 15.69 -22.54
CA ALA A 206 8.69 14.42 -21.82
C ALA A 206 7.71 14.51 -20.64
N GLY A 207 7.07 13.40 -20.27
CA GLY A 207 6.32 13.28 -19.03
C GLY A 207 7.25 13.18 -17.82
N GLY A 208 6.80 13.68 -16.67
CA GLY A 208 7.54 13.58 -15.41
C GLY A 208 7.45 12.17 -14.80
N ALA A 209 8.45 11.77 -14.03
CA ALA A 209 8.40 10.51 -13.30
C ALA A 209 7.40 10.56 -12.14
N GLY A 210 6.74 9.44 -11.85
CA GLY A 210 6.00 9.24 -10.61
C GLY A 210 6.93 9.08 -9.42
N GLY A 211 6.50 9.57 -8.27
CA GLY A 211 7.21 9.40 -7.00
C GLY A 211 7.05 7.98 -6.47
N ALA A 212 8.06 7.48 -5.77
CA ALA A 212 7.94 6.21 -5.04
C ALA A 212 6.97 6.33 -3.86
N ALA A 213 6.38 5.20 -3.47
CA ALA A 213 5.71 5.05 -2.19
C ALA A 213 6.67 5.32 -1.03
N SER A 214 6.12 5.48 0.18
CA SER A 214 6.96 5.53 1.37
C SER A 214 7.74 4.23 1.59
N VAL A 215 8.92 4.37 2.21
CA VAL A 215 9.70 3.23 2.71
C VAL A 215 9.16 2.68 4.03
N ALA A 216 8.19 3.36 4.64
CA ALA A 216 7.49 2.86 5.81
C ALA A 216 6.66 1.64 5.42
N LEU A 217 6.61 0.66 6.32
CA LEU A 217 5.65 -0.42 6.21
C LEU A 217 4.24 0.14 6.37
N GLY A 218 3.26 -0.53 5.78
CA GLY A 218 1.87 -0.40 6.22
C GLY A 218 1.76 -0.58 7.74
N ALA A 219 0.75 0.01 8.35
CA ALA A 219 0.51 -0.12 9.78
C ALA A 219 0.41 -1.59 10.20
N ASN A 220 1.07 -1.95 11.30
CA ASN A 220 1.07 -3.32 11.80
C ASN A 220 -0.28 -3.67 12.43
N GLY A 221 -0.65 -4.95 12.36
CA GLY A 221 -1.73 -5.51 13.16
C GLY A 221 -1.35 -5.54 14.64
N GLY A 222 -2.32 -5.26 15.51
CA GLY A 222 -2.18 -5.38 16.95
C GLY A 222 -2.13 -6.84 17.40
N ASN A 223 -1.50 -7.09 18.55
CA ASN A 223 -1.41 -8.44 19.10
C ASN A 223 -2.76 -8.90 19.69
N GLY A 224 -3.02 -10.20 19.64
CA GLY A 224 -4.11 -10.81 20.37
C GLY A 224 -3.86 -10.83 21.89
N GLY A 225 -4.92 -10.70 22.67
CA GLY A 225 -4.89 -10.79 24.13
C GLY A 225 -4.75 -12.24 24.62
N ALA A 226 -4.20 -12.42 25.82
CA ALA A 226 -4.11 -13.74 26.44
C ALA A 226 -5.50 -14.33 26.75
N GLY A 227 -5.61 -15.66 26.79
CA GLY A 227 -6.78 -16.39 27.25
C GLY A 227 -6.89 -16.44 28.78
N GLY A 228 -8.10 -16.60 29.29
CA GLY A 228 -8.41 -16.63 30.73
C GLY A 228 -7.95 -17.94 31.38
N LEU A 229 -7.69 -17.91 32.69
CA LEU A 229 -7.36 -19.12 33.43
C LEU A 229 -8.59 -20.03 33.59
N GLY A 230 -8.38 -21.34 33.58
CA GLY A 230 -9.41 -22.30 33.97
C GLY A 230 -9.75 -22.21 35.46
N GLY A 231 -10.98 -22.57 35.81
CA GLY A 231 -11.44 -22.67 37.20
C GLY A 231 -10.95 -23.94 37.86
N ASN A 232 -10.71 -23.92 39.17
CA ASN A 232 -10.35 -25.13 39.89
C ASN A 232 -11.56 -26.05 40.05
N GLY A 233 -11.34 -27.36 40.06
CA GLY A 233 -12.35 -28.34 40.44
C GLY A 233 -12.65 -28.27 41.95
N GLY A 234 -13.88 -28.57 42.31
CA GLY A 234 -14.32 -28.62 43.71
C GLY A 234 -13.87 -29.90 44.39
N HIS A 235 -13.81 -29.87 45.72
CA HIS A 235 -13.47 -31.04 46.54
C HIS A 235 -14.61 -32.05 46.61
N GLY A 236 -14.25 -33.34 46.60
CA GLY A 236 -15.18 -34.44 46.93
C GLY A 236 -15.62 -34.39 48.40
N GLY A 237 -16.73 -35.04 48.70
CA GLY A 237 -17.28 -35.11 50.05
C GLY A 237 -16.35 -35.82 51.02
N MET A 238 -16.34 -35.39 52.29
CA MET A 238 -15.32 -35.76 53.28
C MET A 238 -15.10 -37.27 53.45
N PHE A 239 -16.13 -38.09 53.33
CA PHE A 239 -16.04 -39.55 53.54
C PHE A 239 -15.91 -40.32 52.23
N ILE A 240 -16.81 -40.07 51.28
CA ILE A 240 -16.80 -40.71 49.97
C ILE A 240 -17.11 -39.66 48.92
N GLY A 241 -16.18 -39.46 48.00
CA GLY A 241 -16.33 -38.45 46.97
C GLY A 241 -15.08 -38.26 46.13
N ASN A 242 -15.27 -38.21 44.82
CA ASN A 242 -14.19 -37.86 43.91
C ASN A 242 -14.03 -36.34 43.87
N GLY A 243 -12.81 -35.87 43.62
CA GLY A 243 -12.60 -34.47 43.31
C GLY A 243 -13.15 -34.11 41.92
N GLY A 244 -13.62 -32.88 41.76
CA GLY A 244 -14.03 -32.35 40.46
C GLY A 244 -12.83 -32.06 39.58
N ALA A 245 -12.97 -32.19 38.27
CA ALA A 245 -11.91 -31.84 37.33
C ALA A 245 -11.67 -30.33 37.30
N GLY A 246 -10.42 -29.90 37.12
CA GLY A 246 -10.10 -28.52 36.81
C GLY A 246 -10.59 -28.14 35.41
N GLY A 247 -10.99 -26.88 35.25
CA GLY A 247 -11.42 -26.34 33.97
C GLY A 247 -10.24 -26.04 33.05
N ALA A 248 -10.44 -26.15 31.75
CA ALA A 248 -9.40 -25.83 30.77
C ALA A 248 -9.10 -24.33 30.73
N GLY A 249 -7.87 -23.97 30.37
CA GLY A 249 -7.53 -22.58 30.06
C GLY A 249 -8.29 -22.08 28.83
N GLY A 250 -8.51 -20.77 28.77
CA GLY A 250 -9.12 -20.09 27.64
C GLY A 250 -8.15 -19.95 26.46
N THR A 251 -8.69 -19.83 25.26
CA THR A 251 -7.86 -19.66 24.06
C THR A 251 -7.28 -18.25 24.01
N GLY A 252 -6.06 -18.09 23.50
CA GLY A 252 -5.52 -16.78 23.15
C GLY A 252 -6.30 -16.13 22.01
N GLY A 253 -6.32 -14.80 21.99
CA GLY A 253 -6.94 -14.02 20.93
C GLY A 253 -6.11 -14.02 19.64
N THR A 254 -6.76 -13.87 18.49
CA THR A 254 -6.06 -13.80 17.20
C THR A 254 -5.31 -12.49 17.06
N GLY A 255 -4.15 -12.48 16.39
CA GLY A 255 -3.48 -11.25 15.99
C GLY A 255 -4.25 -10.51 14.89
N GLY A 256 -4.12 -9.19 14.85
CA GLY A 256 -4.72 -8.34 13.83
C GLY A 256 -3.98 -8.44 12.49
N ILE A 257 -4.67 -8.13 11.39
CA ILE A 257 -4.10 -8.12 10.04
C ILE A 257 -3.24 -6.86 9.84
N GLY A 258 -2.12 -6.95 9.14
CA GLY A 258 -1.32 -5.79 8.73
C GLY A 258 -1.99 -4.98 7.61
N ALA A 259 -1.82 -3.65 7.62
CA ALA A 259 -2.34 -2.78 6.57
C ALA A 259 -1.61 -2.99 5.24
N THR A 260 -2.25 -2.62 4.13
CA THR A 260 -1.59 -2.63 2.82
C THR A 260 -0.41 -1.66 2.77
N GLY A 261 0.58 -1.96 1.93
CA GLY A 261 1.64 -1.02 1.58
C GLY A 261 1.10 0.14 0.75
N PHE A 262 1.86 1.22 0.70
CA PHE A 262 1.51 2.43 -0.03
C PHE A 262 1.81 2.28 -1.53
N ALA A 263 1.01 2.89 -2.40
CA ALA A 263 1.20 2.80 -3.84
C ALA A 263 2.31 3.75 -4.34
N GLY A 264 3.00 3.35 -5.40
CA GLY A 264 3.83 4.27 -6.17
C GLY A 264 2.98 5.18 -7.06
N GLY A 265 3.49 6.36 -7.40
CA GLY A 265 2.82 7.28 -8.31
C GLY A 265 3.03 6.89 -9.77
N ASP A 266 2.05 7.16 -10.63
CA ASP A 266 2.17 6.90 -12.07
C ASP A 266 3.10 7.89 -12.75
N GLY A 267 3.75 7.47 -13.83
CA GLY A 267 4.50 8.35 -14.72
C GLY A 267 3.58 9.23 -15.57
N GLY A 268 3.95 10.49 -15.77
CA GLY A 268 3.20 11.41 -16.61
C GLY A 268 3.28 11.05 -18.10
N ALA A 269 2.23 11.33 -18.86
CA ALA A 269 2.28 11.14 -20.32
C ALA A 269 3.23 12.14 -21.00
N GLY A 270 3.86 11.73 -22.09
CA GLY A 270 4.60 12.62 -22.97
C GLY A 270 3.67 13.54 -23.75
N GLY A 271 4.14 14.76 -24.01
CA GLY A 271 3.44 15.76 -24.80
C GLY A 271 3.44 15.41 -26.29
N GLN A 272 2.46 15.92 -27.03
CA GLN A 272 2.39 15.72 -28.48
C GLN A 272 3.35 16.66 -29.21
N GLY A 273 3.90 16.21 -30.32
CA GLY A 273 4.52 17.05 -31.34
C GLY A 273 3.58 17.16 -32.55
N LEU A 274 3.15 18.37 -32.89
CA LEU A 274 2.24 18.63 -34.00
C LEU A 274 2.84 19.64 -34.98
N ASN A 275 3.00 19.24 -36.24
CA ASN A 275 3.53 20.09 -37.29
C ASN A 275 2.58 20.18 -38.47
N ASP A 276 1.80 21.25 -38.56
CA ASP A 276 0.86 21.47 -39.67
C ASP A 276 1.54 22.17 -40.87
N GLY A 277 2.85 22.38 -40.79
CA GLY A 277 3.71 22.88 -41.86
C GLY A 277 4.47 21.76 -42.56
N THR A 278 5.74 22.01 -42.90
CA THR A 278 6.57 21.08 -43.69
C THR A 278 7.72 20.45 -42.91
N GLY A 279 7.84 20.75 -41.62
CA GLY A 279 8.92 20.23 -40.79
C GLY A 279 8.55 18.97 -40.00
N THR A 280 9.48 18.48 -39.20
CA THR A 280 9.31 17.22 -38.45
C THR A 280 8.40 17.37 -37.24
N ALA A 281 7.80 16.26 -36.79
CA ALA A 281 7.07 16.19 -35.52
C ALA A 281 7.53 15.02 -34.64
N THR A 282 7.75 15.27 -33.36
CA THR A 282 8.22 14.27 -32.40
C THR A 282 7.40 14.36 -31.12
N GLY A 283 6.73 13.28 -30.75
CA GLY A 283 6.10 13.20 -29.44
C GLY A 283 7.14 13.01 -28.32
N GLY A 284 6.83 13.52 -27.13
CA GLY A 284 7.66 13.34 -25.95
C GLY A 284 7.53 11.93 -25.37
N ASN A 285 8.56 11.45 -24.69
CA ASN A 285 8.49 10.16 -23.99
C ASN A 285 7.60 10.29 -22.74
N GLY A 286 6.98 9.19 -22.31
CA GLY A 286 6.28 9.16 -21.02
C GLY A 286 7.22 9.25 -19.82
N GLY A 287 6.69 9.27 -18.61
CA GLY A 287 7.45 9.20 -17.35
C GLY A 287 7.58 7.78 -16.82
N LEU A 288 8.56 7.51 -15.96
CA LEU A 288 8.65 6.24 -15.23
C LEU A 288 7.61 6.21 -14.10
N GLY A 289 7.03 5.04 -13.81
CA GLY A 289 6.22 4.83 -12.60
C GLY A 289 7.06 4.79 -11.30
N GLY A 290 6.41 4.95 -10.16
CA GLY A 290 7.02 4.88 -8.83
C GLY A 290 6.94 3.49 -8.20
N VAL A 291 7.94 3.09 -7.41
CA VAL A 291 7.93 1.77 -6.73
C VAL A 291 6.89 1.74 -5.61
N GLY A 292 6.20 0.61 -5.44
CA GLY A 292 5.24 0.38 -4.35
C GLY A 292 5.89 0.05 -2.99
N GLY A 293 5.19 0.35 -1.90
CA GLY A 293 5.66 0.21 -0.51
C GLY A 293 5.36 -1.16 0.10
N ILE A 294 6.01 -1.46 1.23
CA ILE A 294 5.89 -2.78 1.88
C ILE A 294 4.63 -2.85 2.73
N GLY A 295 3.92 -3.99 2.70
CA GLY A 295 2.77 -4.25 3.57
C GLY A 295 3.14 -4.31 5.06
N GLY A 296 2.19 -3.97 5.94
CA GLY A 296 2.36 -4.04 7.39
C GLY A 296 2.48 -5.45 7.92
N THR A 297 3.12 -5.64 9.07
CA THR A 297 3.21 -6.99 9.66
C THR A 297 1.88 -7.38 10.31
N GLY A 298 1.52 -8.65 10.25
CA GLY A 298 0.44 -9.18 11.08
C GLY A 298 0.80 -9.14 12.57
N GLY A 299 -0.19 -8.97 13.44
CA GLY A 299 -0.01 -9.00 14.89
C GLY A 299 0.21 -10.42 15.40
N THR A 300 0.90 -10.58 16.53
CA THR A 300 1.08 -11.92 17.12
C THR A 300 -0.22 -12.42 17.75
N GLY A 301 -0.49 -13.72 17.70
CA GLY A 301 -1.56 -14.32 18.49
C GLY A 301 -1.28 -14.19 19.99
N GLY A 302 -2.34 -14.09 20.79
CA GLY A 302 -2.25 -14.06 22.24
C GLY A 302 -1.94 -15.43 22.83
N SER A 303 -1.38 -15.49 24.03
CA SER A 303 -1.11 -16.78 24.69
C SER A 303 -2.41 -17.45 25.16
N GLY A 304 -2.46 -18.78 25.18
CA GLY A 304 -3.52 -19.51 25.87
C GLY A 304 -3.44 -19.33 27.39
N GLY A 305 -4.57 -19.46 28.09
CA GLY A 305 -4.62 -19.42 29.55
C GLY A 305 -4.13 -20.72 30.20
N GLY A 306 -3.69 -20.68 31.46
CA GLY A 306 -3.39 -21.88 32.22
C GLY A 306 -4.66 -22.69 32.57
N GLY A 307 -4.51 -24.01 32.69
CA GLY A 307 -5.59 -24.87 33.18
C GLY A 307 -5.79 -24.76 34.70
N GLY A 308 -7.01 -24.99 35.17
CA GLY A 308 -7.34 -25.00 36.60
C GLY A 308 -6.96 -26.31 37.27
N ASN A 309 -6.68 -26.29 38.57
CA ASN A 309 -6.30 -27.50 39.30
C ASN A 309 -7.51 -28.41 39.53
N GLY A 310 -7.30 -29.72 39.57
CA GLY A 310 -8.32 -30.67 40.00
C GLY A 310 -8.59 -30.59 41.50
N GLY A 311 -9.82 -30.84 41.91
CA GLY A 311 -10.21 -30.86 43.32
C GLY A 311 -9.71 -32.10 44.03
N GLY A 312 -9.45 -31.99 45.34
CA GLY A 312 -9.09 -33.16 46.17
C GLY A 312 -10.28 -34.08 46.42
N ALA A 313 -10.03 -35.38 46.58
CA ALA A 313 -11.04 -36.36 46.98
C ALA A 313 -11.31 -36.35 48.50
N GLY A 314 -12.38 -37.05 48.88
CA GLY A 314 -12.66 -37.45 50.28
C GLY A 314 -11.77 -38.57 50.79
N PHE A 315 -12.09 -39.11 51.98
CA PHE A 315 -11.34 -40.23 52.57
C PHE A 315 -11.27 -41.46 51.65
N ILE A 316 -12.37 -41.78 50.96
CA ILE A 316 -12.42 -42.73 49.84
C ILE A 316 -12.80 -41.97 48.58
N GLY A 317 -11.94 -42.00 47.57
CA GLY A 317 -12.21 -41.33 46.29
C GLY A 317 -10.95 -40.99 45.50
N ILE A 318 -11.14 -40.75 44.21
CA ILE A 318 -10.07 -40.33 43.30
C ILE A 318 -10.05 -38.80 43.18
N GLY A 319 -8.86 -38.21 43.21
CA GLY A 319 -8.69 -36.77 42.99
C GLY A 319 -9.11 -36.38 41.57
N GLY A 320 -9.60 -35.16 41.40
CA GLY A 320 -10.00 -34.65 40.10
C GLY A 320 -8.78 -34.43 39.18
N ALA A 321 -8.93 -34.66 37.88
CA ALA A 321 -7.88 -34.32 36.92
C ALA A 321 -7.68 -32.80 36.85
N GLY A 322 -6.45 -32.34 36.64
CA GLY A 322 -6.18 -30.95 36.32
C GLY A 322 -6.68 -30.60 34.92
N GLY A 323 -7.12 -29.36 34.72
CA GLY A 323 -7.55 -28.85 33.43
C GLY A 323 -6.37 -28.65 32.49
N SER A 324 -6.57 -28.84 31.19
CA SER A 324 -5.55 -28.56 30.19
C SER A 324 -5.28 -27.06 30.07
N GLY A 325 -4.06 -26.66 29.70
CA GLY A 325 -3.77 -25.31 29.24
C GLY A 325 -4.59 -24.98 27.98
N GLY A 326 -4.93 -23.71 27.82
CA GLY A 326 -5.65 -23.18 26.66
C GLY A 326 -4.75 -23.09 25.43
N ILE A 327 -5.35 -23.12 24.25
CA ILE A 327 -4.61 -23.04 22.98
C ILE A 327 -4.18 -21.59 22.73
N GLY A 328 -2.98 -21.38 22.20
CA GLY A 328 -2.53 -20.07 21.74
C GLY A 328 -3.34 -19.53 20.57
N GLY A 329 -3.46 -18.21 20.47
CA GLY A 329 -4.18 -17.55 19.39
C GLY A 329 -3.43 -17.63 18.06
N PHE A 330 -4.17 -17.53 16.96
CA PHE A 330 -3.58 -17.44 15.63
C PHE A 330 -2.81 -16.13 15.43
N GLY A 331 -1.69 -16.18 14.72
CA GLY A 331 -1.04 -14.97 14.21
C GLY A 331 -1.89 -14.27 13.14
N GLY A 332 -1.81 -12.95 13.07
CA GLY A 332 -2.48 -12.15 12.06
C GLY A 332 -1.82 -12.28 10.69
N VAL A 333 -2.57 -12.09 9.61
CA VAL A 333 -2.01 -12.11 8.24
C VAL A 333 -1.22 -10.83 7.98
N GLY A 334 -0.10 -10.92 7.27
CA GLY A 334 0.65 -9.76 6.81
C GLY A 334 -0.13 -8.95 5.77
N GLY A 335 0.08 -7.64 5.71
CA GLY A 335 -0.57 -6.76 4.75
C GLY A 335 -0.09 -6.98 3.32
N ILE A 336 -0.94 -6.72 2.33
CA ILE A 336 -0.55 -6.80 0.91
C ILE A 336 0.45 -5.68 0.61
N GLY A 337 1.47 -5.93 -0.23
CA GLY A 337 2.36 -4.88 -0.71
C GLY A 337 1.64 -3.84 -1.56
N GLY A 338 2.14 -2.61 -1.60
CA GLY A 338 1.59 -1.54 -2.42
C GLY A 338 1.82 -1.78 -3.91
N ALA A 339 0.90 -1.33 -4.77
CA ALA A 339 1.10 -1.42 -6.21
C ALA A 339 2.27 -0.53 -6.66
N GLY A 340 3.02 -0.99 -7.66
CA GLY A 340 3.91 -0.11 -8.41
C GLY A 340 3.11 0.80 -9.34
N GLY A 341 3.60 2.01 -9.59
CA GLY A 341 3.00 2.96 -10.50
C GLY A 341 3.18 2.55 -11.96
N ASP A 342 2.21 2.91 -12.78
CA ASP A 342 2.24 2.67 -14.21
C ASP A 342 3.23 3.61 -14.91
N GLY A 343 3.80 3.15 -16.00
CA GLY A 343 4.62 3.98 -16.87
C GLY A 343 3.76 4.92 -17.71
N GLY A 344 4.26 6.13 -17.94
CA GLY A 344 3.58 7.13 -18.75
C GLY A 344 3.54 6.76 -20.22
N PHE A 345 2.45 7.13 -20.88
CA PHE A 345 2.30 7.00 -22.34
C PHE A 345 3.28 7.90 -23.09
N GLY A 346 3.77 7.45 -24.23
CA GLY A 346 4.48 8.29 -25.18
C GLY A 346 3.52 9.23 -25.92
N GLY A 347 3.95 10.46 -26.18
CA GLY A 347 3.19 11.44 -26.93
C GLY A 347 3.18 11.14 -28.43
N ALA A 348 2.14 11.56 -29.14
CA ALA A 348 2.06 11.40 -30.59
C ALA A 348 2.96 12.39 -31.33
N GLY A 349 3.52 11.98 -32.46
CA GLY A 349 4.14 12.86 -33.46
C GLY A 349 3.26 12.92 -34.72
N SER A 350 2.75 14.10 -35.07
CA SER A 350 1.83 14.26 -36.20
C SER A 350 2.24 15.40 -37.12
N THR A 351 2.15 15.17 -38.44
CA THR A 351 2.27 16.21 -39.46
C THR A 351 1.24 16.03 -40.57
N THR A 352 0.89 17.13 -41.23
CA THR A 352 0.06 17.19 -42.45
C THR A 352 0.87 17.08 -43.74
N SER A 353 2.20 17.04 -43.65
CA SER A 353 3.12 16.96 -44.79
C SER A 353 3.78 15.58 -44.95
N THR A 354 4.70 15.43 -45.91
CA THR A 354 5.53 14.23 -46.07
C THR A 354 6.75 14.21 -45.13
N ALA A 355 6.81 15.11 -44.15
CA ALA A 355 7.93 15.19 -43.23
C ALA A 355 7.96 14.00 -42.26
N ALA A 356 9.16 13.72 -41.73
CA ALA A 356 9.35 12.62 -40.79
C ALA A 356 8.62 12.89 -39.47
N THR A 357 7.93 11.86 -38.97
CA THR A 357 7.29 11.89 -37.65
C THR A 357 7.75 10.76 -36.76
N PHE A 358 7.78 11.05 -35.47
CA PHE A 358 8.27 10.15 -34.43
C PHE A 358 7.30 10.16 -33.27
N GLY A 359 6.72 9.00 -32.94
CA GLY A 359 6.00 8.83 -31.68
C GLY A 359 6.99 8.76 -30.52
N GLY A 360 6.64 9.36 -29.38
CA GLY A 360 7.44 9.23 -28.16
C GLY A 360 7.35 7.81 -27.60
N THR A 361 8.38 7.34 -26.90
CA THR A 361 8.32 6.03 -26.25
C THR A 361 7.43 6.10 -25.01
N GLY A 362 6.61 5.07 -24.79
CA GLY A 362 6.04 4.81 -23.49
C GLY A 362 7.15 4.37 -22.53
N ASN A 363 7.00 4.67 -21.25
CA ASN A 363 7.99 4.28 -20.24
C ASN A 363 7.53 3.09 -19.40
N ASN A 364 8.45 2.49 -18.68
CA ASN A 364 8.18 1.28 -17.91
C ASN A 364 7.29 1.58 -16.70
N GLY A 365 6.48 0.60 -16.31
CA GLY A 365 5.93 0.57 -14.97
C GLY A 365 7.00 0.30 -13.92
N ALA A 366 6.62 0.40 -12.64
CA ALA A 366 7.53 0.16 -11.52
C ALA A 366 7.15 -1.06 -10.69
N LEU A 367 8.13 -1.56 -9.94
CA LEU A 367 8.01 -2.76 -9.11
C LEU A 367 6.89 -2.59 -8.06
N GLY A 368 6.09 -3.63 -7.86
CA GLY A 368 5.17 -3.72 -6.73
C GLY A 368 5.91 -3.92 -5.41
N GLY A 369 5.38 -3.38 -4.32
CA GLY A 369 5.96 -3.54 -3.00
C GLY A 369 5.82 -4.97 -2.46
N ASN A 370 6.72 -5.38 -1.57
CA ASN A 370 6.62 -6.70 -0.95
C ASN A 370 5.44 -6.79 0.02
N GLY A 371 4.87 -7.99 0.17
CA GLY A 371 3.90 -8.27 1.22
C GLY A 371 4.53 -8.20 2.61
N GLY A 372 3.72 -7.85 3.59
CA GLY A 372 4.11 -7.82 5.00
C GLY A 372 4.29 -9.21 5.58
N ILE A 373 5.10 -9.30 6.63
CA ILE A 373 5.34 -10.57 7.33
C ILE A 373 4.10 -10.95 8.14
N GLY A 374 3.73 -12.24 8.13
CA GLY A 374 2.67 -12.75 8.99
C GLY A 374 3.03 -12.66 10.47
N GLY A 375 2.03 -12.46 11.33
CA GLY A 375 2.23 -12.45 12.77
C GLY A 375 2.54 -13.83 13.33
N GLY A 376 3.35 -13.89 14.38
CA GLY A 376 3.62 -15.15 15.07
C GLY A 376 2.38 -15.76 15.71
N GLY A 377 2.28 -17.08 15.76
CA GLY A 377 1.26 -17.76 16.54
C GLY A 377 1.50 -17.57 18.04
N GLY A 378 0.42 -17.46 18.83
CA GLY A 378 0.51 -17.33 20.28
C GLY A 378 1.02 -18.60 20.94
N ALA A 379 1.74 -18.48 22.05
CA ALA A 379 2.12 -19.64 22.84
C ALA A 379 0.87 -20.34 23.43
N GLY A 380 0.93 -21.66 23.60
CA GLY A 380 -0.09 -22.35 24.38
C GLY A 380 -0.02 -21.98 25.87
N GLY A 381 -1.05 -22.34 26.63
CA GLY A 381 -1.05 -22.21 28.08
C GLY A 381 0.15 -22.92 28.69
N SER A 382 1.01 -22.17 29.37
CA SER A 382 2.33 -22.60 29.86
C SER A 382 2.27 -23.72 30.91
N SER A 383 1.11 -23.95 31.52
CA SER A 383 0.85 -25.07 32.43
C SER A 383 -0.59 -25.55 32.31
N GLY A 384 -0.79 -26.87 32.32
CA GLY A 384 -2.06 -27.43 32.77
C GLY A 384 -2.17 -27.33 34.29
N GLY A 385 -3.37 -27.53 34.81
CA GLY A 385 -3.58 -27.59 36.25
C GLY A 385 -2.98 -28.85 36.86
N SER A 386 -2.61 -28.78 38.13
CA SER A 386 -2.24 -29.98 38.88
C SER A 386 -3.46 -30.87 39.11
N GLY A 387 -3.26 -32.19 39.08
CA GLY A 387 -4.28 -33.13 39.54
C GLY A 387 -4.54 -32.98 41.04
N GLY A 388 -5.78 -33.21 41.45
CA GLY A 388 -6.17 -33.16 42.85
C GLY A 388 -5.64 -34.35 43.64
N ALA A 389 -5.42 -34.16 44.94
CA ALA A 389 -5.02 -35.24 45.83
C ALA A 389 -6.10 -36.34 45.91
N GLY A 390 -5.68 -37.61 45.94
CA GLY A 390 -6.57 -38.75 46.18
C GLY A 390 -6.89 -38.95 47.65
N GLY A 391 -7.90 -39.78 47.94
CA GLY A 391 -8.22 -40.21 49.29
C GLY A 391 -7.22 -41.22 49.87
N VAL A 392 -7.39 -41.57 51.13
CA VAL A 392 -6.61 -42.66 51.78
C VAL A 392 -6.82 -43.98 51.04
N ILE A 393 -8.02 -44.19 50.50
CA ILE A 393 -8.33 -45.24 49.54
C ILE A 393 -8.73 -44.57 48.21
N GLY A 394 -7.74 -44.33 47.36
CA GLY A 394 -7.93 -43.74 46.05
C GLY A 394 -6.62 -43.22 45.44
N TRP A 395 -6.72 -42.67 44.24
CA TRP A 395 -5.57 -42.20 43.45
C TRP A 395 -5.65 -40.68 43.29
N ALA A 396 -4.50 -40.03 43.19
CA ALA A 396 -4.45 -38.64 42.77
C ALA A 396 -4.94 -38.50 41.33
N GLY A 397 -5.53 -37.35 41.01
CA GLY A 397 -5.87 -37.00 39.64
C GLY A 397 -4.62 -36.80 38.80
N ALA A 398 -4.74 -36.98 37.48
CA ALA A 398 -3.67 -36.65 36.56
C ALA A 398 -3.52 -35.12 36.42
N ASN A 399 -2.29 -34.64 36.18
CA ASN A 399 -2.06 -33.25 35.79
C ASN A 399 -2.63 -33.00 34.38
N GLY A 400 -3.12 -31.78 34.15
CA GLY A 400 -3.46 -31.32 32.82
C GLY A 400 -2.21 -31.12 31.97
N GLY A 401 -2.34 -31.37 30.66
CA GLY A 401 -1.29 -31.03 29.69
C GLY A 401 -1.18 -29.52 29.47
N THR A 402 -0.03 -29.07 28.97
CA THR A 402 0.15 -27.71 28.44
C THR A 402 -0.74 -27.49 27.21
N GLY A 403 -1.09 -26.24 26.95
CA GLY A 403 -1.82 -25.89 25.74
C GLY A 403 -0.94 -26.03 24.49
N ALA A 404 -1.54 -26.36 23.36
CA ALA A 404 -0.86 -26.21 22.07
C ALA A 404 -0.70 -24.73 21.72
N GLY A 405 0.38 -24.35 21.05
CA GLY A 405 0.48 -22.99 20.51
C GLY A 405 -0.38 -22.79 19.25
N GLY A 406 -0.68 -21.53 18.95
CA GLY A 406 -1.42 -21.14 17.77
C GLY A 406 -0.57 -21.20 16.51
N THR A 407 -1.21 -21.34 15.35
CA THR A 407 -0.46 -21.29 14.09
C THR A 407 0.00 -19.86 13.80
N GLY A 408 1.14 -19.73 13.13
CA GLY A 408 1.56 -18.45 12.57
C GLY A 408 0.57 -17.94 11.53
N GLY A 409 0.49 -16.62 11.37
CA GLY A 409 -0.28 -15.98 10.33
C GLY A 409 0.44 -16.07 8.98
N ASN A 410 -0.31 -16.12 7.88
CA ASN A 410 0.29 -16.11 6.55
C ASN A 410 0.97 -14.77 6.26
N GLY A 411 2.02 -14.80 5.45
CA GLY A 411 2.58 -13.59 4.87
C GLY A 411 1.60 -12.92 3.92
N GLY A 412 1.68 -11.60 3.82
CA GLY A 412 0.89 -10.82 2.88
C GLY A 412 1.29 -11.10 1.43
N GLN A 413 0.35 -10.93 0.51
CA GLN A 413 0.67 -11.00 -0.92
C GLN A 413 1.58 -9.83 -1.33
N GLY A 414 2.45 -10.04 -2.31
CA GLY A 414 3.15 -8.92 -2.95
C GLY A 414 2.19 -8.02 -3.71
N GLY A 415 2.54 -6.73 -3.83
CA GLY A 415 1.81 -5.77 -4.63
C GLY A 415 1.98 -6.04 -6.13
N ALA A 416 0.99 -5.65 -6.94
CA ALA A 416 1.10 -5.77 -8.39
C ALA A 416 2.22 -4.86 -8.93
N GLY A 417 2.90 -5.32 -9.98
CA GLY A 417 3.80 -4.48 -10.76
C GLY A 417 3.02 -3.51 -11.64
N GLY A 418 3.58 -2.33 -11.87
CA GLY A 418 3.02 -1.35 -12.79
C GLY A 418 3.08 -1.80 -14.25
N ASN A 419 2.10 -1.36 -15.03
CA ASN A 419 2.05 -1.55 -16.46
C ASN A 419 3.05 -0.65 -17.18
N GLY A 420 3.55 -1.10 -18.32
CA GLY A 420 4.28 -0.23 -19.25
C GLY A 420 3.32 0.72 -19.96
N GLY A 421 3.74 1.97 -20.15
CA GLY A 421 2.99 2.94 -20.95
C GLY A 421 3.03 2.58 -22.43
N ASN A 422 1.94 2.80 -23.16
CA ASN A 422 1.94 2.63 -24.61
C ASN A 422 2.84 3.66 -25.29
N GLY A 423 3.44 3.27 -26.42
CA GLY A 423 4.16 4.17 -27.30
C GLY A 423 3.22 5.13 -28.02
N GLY A 424 3.74 6.30 -28.38
CA GLY A 424 3.02 7.32 -29.11
C GLY A 424 2.86 6.98 -30.60
N ASN A 425 1.75 7.44 -31.18
CA ASN A 425 1.50 7.26 -32.62
C ASN A 425 2.41 8.17 -33.45
N ALA A 426 2.63 7.79 -34.72
CA ALA A 426 3.29 8.62 -35.71
C ALA A 426 2.41 8.74 -36.96
N SER A 427 2.40 9.90 -37.64
CA SER A 427 1.73 10.02 -38.94
C SER A 427 2.38 9.12 -40.02
N THR A 428 1.75 9.01 -41.18
CA THR A 428 2.11 8.00 -42.19
C THR A 428 3.54 8.14 -42.69
N GLY A 429 4.32 7.05 -42.64
CA GLY A 429 5.75 7.03 -42.98
C GLY A 429 6.69 7.36 -41.82
N GLY A 430 6.15 7.71 -40.65
CA GLY A 430 6.91 7.96 -39.42
C GLY A 430 7.25 6.71 -38.61
N THR A 431 8.17 6.86 -37.66
CA THR A 431 8.54 5.81 -36.69
C THR A 431 7.64 5.91 -35.47
N VAL A 432 6.85 4.87 -35.19
CA VAL A 432 5.99 4.82 -33.99
C VAL A 432 6.83 4.69 -32.72
N GLY A 433 6.28 5.18 -31.60
CA GLY A 433 6.87 4.99 -30.29
C GLY A 433 6.80 3.52 -29.86
N GLN A 434 7.85 3.05 -29.20
CA GLN A 434 7.80 1.73 -28.54
C GLN A 434 7.00 1.83 -27.25
N GLY A 435 6.25 0.78 -26.93
CA GLY A 435 5.64 0.62 -25.61
C GLY A 435 6.71 0.37 -24.55
N GLY A 436 6.42 0.80 -23.32
CA GLY A 436 7.24 0.51 -22.15
C GLY A 436 7.14 -0.94 -21.72
N ASN A 437 8.16 -1.42 -21.02
CA ASN A 437 8.13 -2.75 -20.42
C ASN A 437 7.22 -2.77 -19.20
N LEU A 438 6.68 -3.96 -18.91
CA LEU A 438 6.04 -4.27 -17.65
C LEU A 438 7.00 -4.15 -16.46
N ALA A 439 6.45 -4.15 -15.25
CA ALA A 439 7.21 -4.41 -14.03
C ALA A 439 6.79 -5.71 -13.33
N LEU A 440 7.73 -6.29 -12.58
CA LEU A 440 7.45 -7.42 -11.69
C LEU A 440 6.49 -7.02 -10.56
N GLY A 441 5.67 -7.97 -10.12
CA GLY A 441 5.01 -7.85 -8.82
C GLY A 441 6.03 -7.96 -7.68
N GLY A 442 5.64 -7.44 -6.52
CA GLY A 442 6.41 -7.59 -5.30
C GLY A 442 6.43 -9.03 -4.82
N GLN A 443 7.41 -9.38 -3.99
CA GLN A 443 7.44 -10.71 -3.39
C GLN A 443 6.38 -10.83 -2.29
N GLY A 444 5.82 -12.03 -2.13
CA GLY A 444 5.00 -12.32 -0.96
C GLY A 444 5.82 -12.21 0.33
N GLY A 445 5.18 -11.73 1.39
CA GLY A 445 5.78 -11.69 2.72
C GLY A 445 6.03 -13.10 3.27
N THR A 446 6.97 -13.23 4.19
CA THR A 446 7.17 -14.52 4.86
C THR A 446 6.02 -14.79 5.82
N GLY A 447 5.69 -16.06 6.00
CA GLY A 447 4.77 -16.48 7.06
C GLY A 447 5.30 -16.14 8.45
N GLY A 448 4.40 -16.02 9.41
CA GLY A 448 4.73 -15.75 10.80
C GLY A 448 5.32 -16.96 11.51
N GLY A 449 6.14 -16.67 12.51
CA GLY A 449 6.75 -17.68 13.38
C GLY A 449 5.72 -18.56 14.10
N ALA A 450 6.14 -19.76 14.44
CA ALA A 450 5.35 -20.77 15.11
C ALA A 450 5.13 -20.48 16.61
N GLY A 451 3.88 -20.57 17.07
CA GLY A 451 3.55 -21.09 18.41
C GLY A 451 3.24 -22.60 18.36
N GLY A 452 2.64 -23.05 17.24
CA GLY A 452 2.49 -24.42 16.74
C GLY A 452 3.09 -24.55 15.33
N PRO A 453 2.37 -24.96 14.26
CA PRO A 453 2.86 -24.80 12.88
C PRO A 453 3.09 -23.32 12.50
N GLY A 454 4.14 -23.03 11.73
CA GLY A 454 4.37 -21.68 11.17
C GLY A 454 3.37 -21.30 10.10
N GLY A 455 3.29 -20.01 9.77
CA GLY A 455 2.47 -19.52 8.66
C GLY A 455 3.12 -19.79 7.29
N ASN A 456 2.32 -19.77 6.23
CA ASN A 456 2.83 -19.88 4.87
C ASN A 456 3.30 -18.50 4.38
N SER A 457 4.29 -18.48 3.49
CA SER A 457 4.62 -17.26 2.73
C SER A 457 3.45 -16.82 1.86
N GLY A 458 3.33 -15.51 1.65
CA GLY A 458 2.39 -14.93 0.71
C GLY A 458 2.78 -15.24 -0.74
N PHE A 459 1.82 -15.07 -1.64
CA PHE A 459 2.09 -15.17 -3.07
C PHE A 459 2.80 -13.91 -3.59
N THR A 460 3.69 -14.08 -4.56
CA THR A 460 4.22 -12.97 -5.36
C THR A 460 3.06 -12.23 -6.03
N GLY A 461 3.16 -10.91 -6.11
CA GLY A 461 2.19 -10.07 -6.78
C GLY A 461 2.15 -10.32 -8.28
N ASN A 462 1.05 -9.90 -8.90
CA ASN A 462 0.88 -10.06 -10.35
C ASN A 462 1.89 -9.21 -11.11
N LEU A 463 2.31 -9.73 -12.26
CA LEU A 463 3.09 -9.02 -13.26
C LEU A 463 2.27 -7.87 -13.85
N GLY A 464 2.91 -6.74 -14.15
CA GLY A 464 2.33 -5.71 -15.00
C GLY A 464 2.17 -6.19 -16.45
N VAL A 465 1.47 -5.41 -17.26
CA VAL A 465 1.34 -5.66 -18.71
C VAL A 465 2.28 -4.74 -19.49
N PRO A 466 3.00 -5.22 -20.52
CA PRO A 466 3.75 -4.34 -21.41
C PRO A 466 2.85 -3.35 -22.13
N GLY A 467 3.38 -2.15 -22.40
CA GLY A 467 2.72 -1.19 -23.27
C GLY A 467 2.70 -1.67 -24.71
N SER A 468 1.65 -1.33 -25.44
CA SER A 468 1.62 -1.53 -26.89
C SER A 468 2.51 -0.49 -27.59
N ASN A 469 3.09 -0.86 -28.74
CA ASN A 469 3.68 0.14 -29.63
C ASN A 469 2.61 1.10 -30.16
N GLY A 470 3.03 2.29 -30.56
CA GLY A 470 2.16 3.26 -31.21
C GLY A 470 1.65 2.76 -32.56
N LEU A 471 0.57 3.39 -33.03
CA LEU A 471 -0.02 3.10 -34.33
C LEU A 471 0.61 3.95 -35.44
N PRO A 472 0.85 3.37 -36.62
CA PRO A 472 1.16 4.14 -37.83
C PRO A 472 -0.07 4.92 -38.33
N GLY A 473 0.13 6.11 -38.89
CA GLY A 473 -0.91 6.88 -39.58
C GLY A 473 -1.35 6.28 -40.92
N ILE A 474 -2.57 6.62 -41.36
CA ILE A 474 -3.13 6.27 -42.67
C ILE A 474 -2.99 7.48 -43.61
N VAL A 475 -2.49 7.29 -44.84
CA VAL A 475 -2.51 8.34 -45.88
C VAL A 475 -3.97 8.65 -46.23
N VAL A 476 -4.40 9.90 -46.13
CA VAL A 476 -5.64 10.36 -46.80
C VAL A 476 -5.26 11.35 -47.88
#